data_AF-A0A6N8FHU8-F1
#
_entry.id   AF-A0A6N8FHU8-F1
#
_cell.length_a   1.000
_cell.length_b   1.000
_cell.length_c   1.000
_cell.angle_alpha   90.00
_cell.angle_beta   90.00
_cell.angle_gamma   90.00
#
_symmetry.space_group_name_H-M   'P 1'
#
loop_
_entity.id
_entity.type
_entity.pdbx_description
1 polymer ?
#
loop_
_entity_poly.entity_id
_entity_poly.type
_entity_poly.pdbx_seq_one_letter_code
_entity_poly.pdbx_strand_id
1 'polypeptide(L)'
;MSNIEKGFVAVNGGNIYFEVAGEGEAILFLHGLFLDSRLWEDQFHEFAKTHKVIRLDLRGFGQTEITEEPFTNYEDLKGVLDYLNIDNVHVVGLSFGSLLALELAIVYPNLVDSLKNLFLHILLKFLPEPPLVSLEYFQERSASCLLLAFESFLLAWIDIIFHFAWKLQPQSFLQITTYPFVTVGLYNWRRISTFQHKP
;
A
#
# COMPACT_ATOMS: atom_id res chain seq x y z
N MET A 1 0.72 -16.11 -24.47
CA MET A 1 0.99 -15.60 -23.11
C MET A 1 2.36 -14.96 -23.16
N SER A 2 2.47 -13.68 -22.80
CA SER A 2 3.76 -13.01 -22.65
C SER A 2 4.62 -13.81 -21.65
N ASN A 3 5.93 -13.85 -21.87
CA ASN A 3 6.83 -14.46 -20.90
C ASN A 3 6.83 -13.58 -19.65
N ILE A 4 6.61 -14.16 -18.48
CA ILE A 4 6.60 -13.43 -17.21
C ILE A 4 7.96 -13.62 -16.57
N GLU A 5 8.69 -12.51 -16.42
CA GLU A 5 9.88 -12.47 -15.58
C GLU A 5 9.44 -12.21 -14.14
N LYS A 6 10.03 -12.93 -13.19
CA LYS A 6 9.80 -12.75 -11.76
C LYS A 6 11.07 -13.00 -10.98
N GLY A 7 11.22 -12.33 -9.86
CA GLY A 7 12.41 -12.46 -9.04
C GLY A 7 12.38 -11.56 -7.82
N PHE A 8 13.55 -11.41 -7.23
CA PHE A 8 13.78 -10.54 -6.08
C PHE A 8 14.88 -9.53 -6.42
N VAL A 9 14.70 -8.29 -5.96
CA VAL A 9 15.73 -7.25 -6.04
C VAL A 9 16.17 -6.88 -4.64
N ALA A 10 17.48 -6.89 -4.39
CA ALA A 10 18.04 -6.40 -3.15
C ALA A 10 18.00 -4.86 -3.13
N VAL A 11 17.24 -4.28 -2.21
CA VAL A 11 17.15 -2.82 -1.99
C VAL A 11 17.18 -2.56 -0.50
N ASN A 12 18.02 -1.64 -0.02
CA ASN A 12 18.06 -1.21 1.40
C ASN A 12 17.89 -2.35 2.43
N GLY A 13 18.69 -3.41 2.30
CA GLY A 13 18.66 -4.56 3.22
C GLY A 13 17.50 -5.55 3.03
N GLY A 14 16.53 -5.27 2.17
CA GLY A 14 15.40 -6.15 1.86
C GLY A 14 15.50 -6.77 0.47
N ASN A 15 14.74 -7.85 0.25
CA ASN A 15 14.59 -8.52 -1.04
C ASN A 15 13.16 -8.32 -1.55
N ILE A 16 12.99 -7.40 -2.49
CA ILE A 16 11.68 -7.01 -3.02
C ILE A 16 11.27 -7.95 -4.14
N TYR A 17 10.17 -8.69 -3.93
CA TYR A 17 9.58 -9.52 -4.98
C TYR A 17 8.91 -8.68 -6.05
N PHE A 18 9.14 -9.01 -7.31
CA PHE A 18 8.47 -8.39 -8.44
C PHE A 18 8.12 -9.41 -9.52
N GLU A 19 7.15 -9.03 -10.35
CA GLU A 19 6.86 -9.65 -11.64
C GLU A 19 6.75 -8.57 -12.71
N VAL A 20 7.26 -8.89 -13.91
CA VAL A 20 7.18 -8.03 -15.07
C VAL A 20 6.81 -8.83 -16.32
N ALA A 21 5.95 -8.25 -17.15
CA ALA A 21 5.55 -8.85 -18.42
C ALA A 21 5.26 -7.78 -19.47
N GLY A 22 5.40 -8.16 -20.75
CA GLY A 22 5.16 -7.27 -21.87
C GLY A 22 6.32 -6.31 -22.15
N GLU A 23 6.10 -5.44 -23.13
CA GLU A 23 7.08 -4.48 -23.65
C GLU A 23 6.37 -3.15 -23.94
N GLY A 24 7.14 -2.06 -24.10
CA GLY A 24 6.61 -0.72 -24.34
C GLY A 24 6.69 0.18 -23.11
N GLU A 25 5.79 1.17 -23.03
CA GLU A 25 5.72 2.10 -21.91
C GLU A 25 5.43 1.35 -20.60
N ALA A 26 6.05 1.79 -19.51
CA ALA A 26 6.01 1.06 -18.25
C ALA A 26 4.77 1.44 -17.42
N ILE A 27 4.13 0.44 -16.81
CA ILE A 27 3.05 0.62 -15.84
C ILE A 27 3.42 -0.11 -14.55
N LEU A 28 3.46 0.60 -13.42
CA LEU A 28 3.69 0.05 -12.09
C LEU A 28 2.37 -0.04 -11.31
N PHE A 29 2.02 -1.25 -10.87
CA PHE A 29 0.85 -1.50 -10.03
C PHE A 29 1.24 -1.68 -8.56
N LEU A 30 0.63 -0.89 -7.68
CA LEU A 30 0.86 -0.90 -6.22
C LEU A 30 -0.40 -1.33 -5.46
N HIS A 31 -0.30 -2.44 -4.72
CA HIS A 31 -1.41 -2.98 -3.95
C HIS A 31 -1.69 -2.19 -2.65
N GLY A 32 -2.85 -2.44 -2.04
CA GLY A 32 -3.23 -1.87 -0.75
C GLY A 32 -2.74 -2.70 0.45
N LEU A 33 -3.01 -2.24 1.67
CA LEU A 33 -2.76 -3.04 2.87
C LEU A 33 -3.55 -4.35 2.86
N PHE A 34 -2.99 -5.37 3.51
CA PHE A 34 -3.55 -6.72 3.64
C PHE A 34 -3.74 -7.47 2.31
N LEU A 35 -3.15 -6.93 1.23
CA LEU A 35 -3.17 -7.50 -0.11
C LEU A 35 -1.71 -7.71 -0.57
N ASP A 36 -1.56 -8.19 -1.80
CA ASP A 36 -0.29 -8.33 -2.51
C ASP A 36 -0.48 -8.10 -4.02
N SER A 37 0.58 -8.28 -4.81
CA SER A 37 0.59 -8.05 -6.25
C SER A 37 -0.45 -8.85 -7.05
N ARG A 38 -0.96 -9.98 -6.52
CA ARG A 38 -1.98 -10.81 -7.19
C ARG A 38 -3.33 -10.12 -7.32
N LEU A 39 -3.56 -9.05 -6.54
CA LEU A 39 -4.72 -8.16 -6.73
C LEU A 39 -4.87 -7.72 -8.18
N TRP A 40 -3.75 -7.52 -8.88
CA TRP A 40 -3.70 -6.96 -10.22
C TRP A 40 -3.66 -8.02 -11.32
N GLU A 41 -3.95 -9.29 -11.04
CA GLU A 41 -3.80 -10.39 -12.02
C GLU A 41 -4.45 -10.10 -13.37
N ASP A 42 -5.74 -9.71 -13.36
CA ASP A 42 -6.47 -9.43 -14.60
C ASP A 42 -5.89 -8.23 -15.36
N GLN A 43 -5.52 -7.16 -14.63
CA GLN A 43 -4.93 -5.97 -15.24
C GLN A 43 -3.52 -6.26 -15.78
N PHE A 44 -2.74 -7.05 -15.06
CA PHE A 44 -1.39 -7.43 -15.44
C PHE A 44 -1.38 -8.11 -16.81
N HIS A 45 -2.23 -9.12 -17.02
CA HIS A 45 -2.33 -9.81 -18.31
C HIS A 45 -2.94 -8.95 -19.41
N GLU A 46 -3.91 -8.09 -19.09
CA GLU A 46 -4.54 -7.24 -20.10
C GLU A 46 -3.58 -6.17 -20.61
N PHE A 47 -2.92 -5.43 -19.71
CA PHE A 47 -2.00 -4.35 -20.09
C PHE A 47 -0.68 -4.89 -20.66
N ALA A 48 -0.22 -6.08 -20.27
CA ALA A 48 1.00 -6.68 -20.80
C ALA A 48 0.93 -7.02 -22.30
N LYS A 49 -0.25 -6.94 -22.92
CA LYS A 49 -0.41 -7.05 -24.38
C LYS A 49 0.20 -5.86 -25.13
N THR A 50 0.31 -4.70 -24.48
CA THR A 50 0.71 -3.44 -25.13
C THR A 50 1.70 -2.59 -24.32
N HIS A 51 1.93 -2.91 -23.05
CA HIS A 51 2.79 -2.17 -22.13
C HIS A 51 3.74 -3.11 -21.39
N LYS A 52 4.83 -2.55 -20.85
CA LYS A 52 5.69 -3.24 -19.89
C LYS A 52 5.08 -3.09 -18.50
N VAL A 53 4.41 -4.13 -18.01
CA VAL A 53 3.66 -4.07 -16.76
C VAL A 53 4.49 -4.65 -15.63
N ILE A 54 4.58 -3.92 -14.53
CA ILE A 54 5.35 -4.24 -13.34
C ILE A 54 4.37 -4.31 -12.17
N ARG A 55 4.45 -5.38 -11.40
CA ARG A 55 3.80 -5.49 -10.09
C ARG A 55 4.81 -6.01 -9.08
N LEU A 56 4.72 -5.53 -7.85
CA LEU A 56 5.61 -5.95 -6.77
C LEU A 56 4.84 -6.14 -5.49
N ASP A 57 5.41 -6.94 -4.59
CA ASP A 57 4.92 -7.05 -3.23
C ASP A 57 5.66 -6.02 -2.38
N LEU A 58 4.90 -5.12 -1.76
CA LEU A 58 5.44 -4.11 -0.83
C LEU A 58 6.06 -4.82 0.39
N ARG A 59 6.99 -4.17 1.08
CA ARG A 59 7.64 -4.76 2.26
C ARG A 59 6.65 -5.20 3.33
N GLY A 60 6.80 -6.43 3.79
CA GLY A 60 5.92 -7.06 4.77
C GLY A 60 4.65 -7.66 4.17
N PHE A 61 4.54 -7.73 2.85
CA PHE A 61 3.39 -8.29 2.13
C PHE A 61 3.83 -9.35 1.12
N GLY A 62 2.90 -10.26 0.80
CA GLY A 62 3.11 -11.29 -0.21
C GLY A 62 4.40 -12.07 0.01
N GLN A 63 5.30 -12.01 -0.96
CA GLN A 63 6.61 -12.65 -0.96
C GLN A 63 7.75 -11.73 -0.46
N THR A 64 7.50 -10.45 -0.23
CA THR A 64 8.51 -9.51 0.28
C THR A 64 8.47 -9.46 1.80
N GLU A 65 9.48 -10.04 2.43
CA GLU A 65 9.64 -10.00 3.89
C GLU A 65 9.99 -8.58 4.38
N ILE A 66 9.65 -8.31 5.65
CA ILE A 66 10.12 -7.10 6.34
C ILE A 66 11.44 -7.41 7.05
N THR A 67 12.37 -6.46 6.98
CA THR A 67 13.68 -6.58 7.62
C THR A 67 13.86 -5.50 8.69
N GLU A 68 14.88 -5.63 9.55
CA GLU A 68 15.11 -4.69 10.67
C GLU A 68 15.81 -3.40 10.22
N GLU A 69 16.38 -3.39 9.02
CA GLU A 69 17.06 -2.25 8.43
C GLU A 69 16.07 -1.11 8.15
N PRO A 70 16.48 0.15 8.42
CA PRO A 70 15.69 1.31 8.01
C PRO A 70 15.49 1.31 6.49
N PHE A 71 14.25 1.54 6.06
CA PHE A 71 13.90 1.67 4.65
C PHE A 71 12.84 2.75 4.47
N THR A 72 12.74 3.25 3.24
CA THR A 72 11.58 4.00 2.79
C THR A 72 10.95 3.29 1.61
N ASN A 73 9.61 3.35 1.51
CA ASN A 73 8.90 2.64 0.46
C ASN A 73 9.27 3.16 -0.93
N TYR A 74 9.45 4.49 -1.09
CA TYR A 74 9.81 5.07 -2.39
C TYR A 74 11.19 4.63 -2.87
N GLU A 75 12.15 4.34 -1.99
CA GLU A 75 13.45 3.79 -2.36
C GLU A 75 13.32 2.34 -2.84
N ASP A 76 12.43 1.53 -2.25
CA ASP A 76 12.16 0.18 -2.74
C ASP A 76 11.59 0.19 -4.15
N LEU A 77 10.58 1.05 -4.37
CA LEU A 77 9.97 1.24 -5.68
C LEU A 77 11.03 1.70 -6.70
N LYS A 78 11.85 2.68 -6.34
CA LYS A 78 12.93 3.18 -7.19
C LYS A 78 13.96 2.09 -7.49
N GLY A 79 14.37 1.32 -6.49
CA GLY A 79 15.37 0.25 -6.65
C GLY A 79 14.90 -0.86 -7.59
N VAL A 80 13.61 -1.22 -7.53
CA VAL A 80 13.03 -2.18 -8.48
C VAL A 80 12.99 -1.59 -9.90
N LEU A 81 12.61 -0.31 -10.06
CA LEU A 81 12.60 0.35 -11.37
C LEU A 81 14.00 0.47 -11.97
N ASP A 82 15.00 0.78 -11.16
CA ASP A 82 16.41 0.85 -11.56
C ASP A 82 16.94 -0.51 -12.01
N TYR A 83 16.65 -1.57 -11.24
CA TYR A 83 17.01 -2.93 -11.60
C TYR A 83 16.42 -3.34 -12.97
N LEU A 84 15.18 -2.91 -13.24
CA LEU A 84 14.47 -3.18 -14.49
C LEU A 84 14.83 -2.22 -15.64
N ASN A 85 15.76 -1.27 -15.41
CA ASN A 85 16.16 -0.20 -16.32
C ASN A 85 14.95 0.60 -16.85
N ILE A 86 14.11 1.09 -15.93
CA ILE A 86 12.92 1.90 -16.25
C ILE A 86 13.20 3.36 -15.89
N ASP A 87 13.30 4.20 -16.92
CA ASP A 87 13.57 5.63 -16.75
C ASP A 87 12.30 6.44 -16.45
N ASN A 88 11.15 6.02 -16.95
CA ASN A 88 9.84 6.65 -16.71
C ASN A 88 8.73 5.61 -16.59
N VAL A 89 7.72 5.88 -15.77
CA VAL A 89 6.64 4.93 -15.47
C VAL A 89 5.29 5.61 -15.19
N HIS A 90 4.21 4.99 -15.63
CA HIS A 90 2.86 5.29 -15.14
C HIS A 90 2.55 4.47 -13.89
N VAL A 91 2.07 5.09 -12.82
CA VAL A 91 1.82 4.39 -11.55
C VAL A 91 0.33 4.31 -11.24
N VAL A 92 -0.14 3.10 -10.95
CA VAL A 92 -1.51 2.82 -10.51
C VAL A 92 -1.46 2.27 -9.09
N GLY A 93 -2.03 3.00 -8.14
CA GLY A 93 -2.03 2.63 -6.72
C GLY A 93 -3.44 2.41 -6.17
N LEU A 94 -3.62 1.40 -5.32
CA LEU A 94 -4.83 1.20 -4.53
C LEU A 94 -4.59 1.54 -3.05
N SER A 95 -5.40 2.44 -2.46
CA SER A 95 -5.39 2.72 -1.03
C SER A 95 -3.98 3.09 -0.53
N PHE A 96 -3.32 2.23 0.26
CA PHE A 96 -1.92 2.40 0.68
C PHE A 96 -0.97 2.57 -0.51
N GLY A 97 -1.14 1.78 -1.57
CA GLY A 97 -0.38 1.94 -2.80
C GLY A 97 -0.57 3.30 -3.48
N SER A 98 -1.70 3.99 -3.26
CA SER A 98 -1.87 5.37 -3.75
C SER A 98 -1.02 6.38 -2.97
N LEU A 99 -0.83 6.17 -1.66
CA LEU A 99 0.05 7.01 -0.84
C LEU A 99 1.51 6.86 -1.30
N LEU A 100 1.94 5.62 -1.56
CA LEU A 100 3.30 5.34 -2.03
C LEU A 100 3.54 5.84 -3.46
N ALA A 101 2.53 5.74 -4.35
CA ALA A 101 2.60 6.32 -5.69
C ALA A 101 2.81 7.84 -5.64
N LEU A 102 2.10 8.53 -4.73
CA LEU A 102 2.27 9.96 -4.52
C LEU A 102 3.64 10.30 -3.95
N GLU A 103 4.11 9.53 -2.97
CA GLU A 103 5.44 9.70 -2.38
C GLU A 103 6.55 9.56 -3.45
N LEU A 104 6.47 8.52 -4.29
CA LEU A 104 7.41 8.31 -5.40
C LEU A 104 7.43 9.51 -6.37
N ALA A 105 6.26 10.03 -6.75
CA ALA A 105 6.17 11.16 -7.68
C ALA A 105 6.66 12.48 -7.07
N ILE A 106 6.49 12.69 -5.76
CA ILE A 106 7.01 13.88 -5.08
C ILE A 106 8.53 13.84 -5.00
N VAL A 107 9.10 12.68 -4.67
CA VAL A 107 10.55 12.52 -4.50
C VAL A 107 11.27 12.44 -5.86
N TYR A 108 10.67 11.77 -6.85
CA TYR A 108 11.23 11.60 -8.20
C TYR A 108 10.27 12.12 -9.28
N PRO A 109 10.08 13.44 -9.40
CA PRO A 109 9.08 14.03 -10.29
C PRO A 109 9.31 13.75 -11.78
N ASN A 110 10.56 13.48 -12.18
CA ASN A 110 10.91 13.15 -13.56
C ASN A 110 10.76 11.67 -13.90
N LEU A 111 10.52 10.80 -12.90
CA LEU A 111 10.36 9.35 -13.10
C LEU A 111 8.89 8.98 -13.37
N VAL A 112 7.94 9.78 -12.89
CA VAL A 112 6.52 9.42 -12.90
C VAL A 112 5.77 10.23 -13.94
N ASP A 113 5.46 9.59 -15.07
CA ASP A 113 4.74 10.22 -16.18
C ASP A 113 3.27 10.50 -15.84
N SER A 114 2.63 9.58 -15.11
CA SER A 114 1.24 9.75 -14.68
C SER A 114 0.90 8.96 -13.42
N LEU A 115 -0.10 9.44 -12.68
CA LEU A 115 -0.60 8.83 -11.45
C LEU A 115 -2.09 8.52 -11.55
N LYS A 116 -2.46 7.26 -11.28
CA LYS A 116 -3.85 6.85 -11.09
C LYS A 116 -4.07 6.27 -9.69
N ASN A 117 -4.69 7.08 -8.84
CA ASN A 117 -4.98 6.70 -7.46
C ASN A 117 -6.42 6.19 -7.32
N LEU A 118 -6.56 4.93 -6.95
CA LEU A 118 -7.83 4.29 -6.61
C LEU A 118 -8.05 4.40 -5.10
N PHE A 119 -9.24 4.83 -4.70
CA PHE A 119 -9.66 5.14 -3.32
C PHE A 119 -9.10 6.41 -2.66
N LEU A 120 -7.84 6.80 -2.88
CA LEU A 120 -7.31 8.04 -2.25
C LEU A 120 -8.10 9.29 -2.66
N HIS A 121 -8.55 9.37 -3.91
CA HIS A 121 -9.37 10.49 -4.38
C HIS A 121 -10.74 10.58 -3.70
N ILE A 122 -11.27 9.45 -3.20
CA ILE A 122 -12.51 9.44 -2.40
C ILE A 122 -12.20 9.92 -0.98
N LEU A 123 -11.10 9.45 -0.38
CA LEU A 123 -10.66 9.87 0.96
C LEU A 123 -10.42 11.39 1.04
N LEU A 124 -9.71 11.97 0.06
CA LEU A 124 -9.42 13.41 0.03
C LEU A 124 -10.69 14.28 -0.04
N LYS A 125 -11.80 13.77 -0.59
CA LYS A 125 -13.09 14.51 -0.62
C LYS A 125 -13.78 14.58 0.74
N PHE A 126 -13.43 13.70 1.67
CA PHE A 126 -13.99 13.66 3.02
C PHE A 126 -13.07 14.27 4.07
N LEU A 127 -11.85 14.66 3.70
CA LEU A 127 -11.02 15.48 4.56
C LEU A 127 -11.51 16.94 4.46
N PRO A 128 -11.71 17.64 5.59
CA PRO A 128 -11.93 19.08 5.55
C PRO A 128 -10.74 19.72 4.80
N GLU A 129 -11.00 20.70 3.94
CA GLU A 129 -9.92 21.38 3.21
C GLU A 129 -8.84 21.80 4.21
N PRO A 130 -7.56 21.45 3.96
CA PRO A 130 -6.52 21.88 4.86
C PRO A 130 -6.53 23.41 4.88
N PRO A 131 -6.62 24.06 6.05
CA PRO A 131 -6.57 25.51 6.12
C PRO A 131 -5.26 25.93 5.47
N LEU A 132 -5.28 26.71 4.38
CA LEU A 132 -4.12 27.12 3.57
C LEU A 132 -2.79 27.05 4.34
N VAL A 133 -2.13 25.89 4.32
CA VAL A 133 -0.86 25.69 5.00
C VAL A 133 0.23 25.87 3.94
N SER A 134 1.26 26.65 4.27
CA SER A 134 2.36 26.94 3.35
C SER A 134 3.02 25.65 2.83
N LEU A 135 3.51 25.66 1.59
CA LEU A 135 4.22 24.53 0.98
C LEU A 135 5.40 24.01 1.84
N GLU A 136 6.01 24.89 2.64
CA GLU A 136 7.03 24.53 3.64
C GLU A 136 6.51 23.54 4.72
N TYR A 137 5.26 23.69 5.17
CA TYR A 137 4.66 22.80 6.16
C TYR A 137 4.40 21.39 5.61
N PHE A 138 4.13 21.27 4.30
CA PHE A 138 4.02 19.98 3.62
C PHE A 138 5.40 19.31 3.47
N GLN A 139 6.48 20.07 3.26
CA GLN A 139 7.82 19.51 3.14
C GLN A 139 8.37 18.97 4.47
N GLU A 140 8.08 19.62 5.61
CA GLU A 140 8.58 19.16 6.92
C GLU A 140 7.78 18.02 7.56
N ARG A 141 6.53 17.77 7.14
CA ARG A 141 5.61 16.83 7.83
C ARG A 141 4.72 15.94 6.95
N SER A 142 4.87 15.96 5.62
CA SER A 142 3.98 15.24 4.68
C SER A 142 3.78 13.76 5.04
N ALA A 143 4.87 13.03 5.31
CA ALA A 143 4.78 11.62 5.69
C ALA A 143 4.02 11.42 7.00
N SER A 144 4.31 12.21 8.05
CA SER A 144 3.72 12.05 9.38
C SER A 144 2.23 12.41 9.45
N CYS A 145 1.80 13.48 8.76
CA CYS A 145 0.38 13.87 8.74
C CYS A 145 -0.46 12.90 7.91
N LEU A 146 0.06 12.41 6.79
CA LEU A 146 -0.60 11.36 5.99
C LEU A 146 -0.61 10.02 6.74
N LEU A 147 0.48 9.66 7.45
CA LEU A 147 0.51 8.49 8.33
C LEU A 147 -0.54 8.58 9.42
N LEU A 148 -0.64 9.71 10.13
CA LEU A 148 -1.60 9.90 11.22
C LEU A 148 -3.06 9.87 10.73
N ALA A 149 -3.33 10.51 9.58
CA ALA A 149 -4.64 10.45 8.95
C ALA A 149 -4.98 9.02 8.50
N PHE A 150 -3.99 8.30 7.98
CA PHE A 150 -4.11 6.91 7.56
C PHE A 150 -4.26 5.95 8.76
N GLU A 151 -3.51 6.12 9.84
CA GLU A 151 -3.61 5.37 11.10
C GLU A 151 -4.99 5.56 11.72
N SER A 152 -5.49 6.80 11.75
CA SER A 152 -6.83 7.11 12.25
C SER A 152 -7.92 6.45 11.39
N PHE A 153 -7.74 6.44 10.07
CA PHE A 153 -8.63 5.77 9.13
C PHE A 153 -8.55 4.24 9.24
N LEU A 154 -7.35 3.68 9.40
CA LEU A 154 -7.10 2.24 9.60
C LEU A 154 -7.76 1.75 10.88
N LEU A 155 -7.62 2.48 11.98
CA LEU A 155 -8.27 2.14 13.25
C LEU A 155 -9.79 2.15 13.08
N ALA A 156 -10.34 3.16 12.42
CA ALA A 156 -11.78 3.21 12.12
C ALA A 156 -12.23 2.07 11.19
N TRP A 157 -11.43 1.70 10.19
CA TRP A 157 -11.73 0.62 9.26
C TRP A 157 -11.62 -0.77 9.87
N ILE A 158 -10.59 -0.99 10.70
CA ILE A 158 -10.43 -2.19 11.52
C ILE A 158 -11.63 -2.31 12.44
N ASP A 159 -12.01 -1.25 13.17
CA ASP A 159 -13.19 -1.30 14.04
C ASP A 159 -14.47 -1.65 13.26
N ILE A 160 -14.67 -1.11 12.05
CA ILE A 160 -15.82 -1.43 11.20
C ILE A 160 -15.80 -2.89 10.73
N ILE A 161 -14.67 -3.38 10.21
CA ILE A 161 -14.53 -4.78 9.75
C ILE A 161 -14.72 -5.75 10.92
N PHE A 162 -14.09 -5.48 12.06
CA PHE A 162 -14.19 -6.35 13.23
C PHE A 162 -15.60 -6.30 13.85
N HIS A 163 -16.26 -5.14 13.86
CA HIS A 163 -17.66 -5.01 14.28
C HIS A 163 -18.63 -5.76 13.36
N PHE A 164 -18.44 -5.68 12.04
CA PHE A 164 -19.26 -6.41 11.07
C PHE A 164 -18.97 -7.92 11.07
N ALA A 165 -17.70 -8.32 11.11
CA ALA A 165 -17.30 -9.72 11.17
C ALA A 165 -17.81 -10.42 12.44
N TRP A 166 -17.77 -9.74 13.59
CA TRP A 166 -18.37 -10.22 14.84
C TRP A 166 -19.88 -10.42 14.73
N LYS A 167 -20.59 -9.47 14.11
CA LYS A 167 -22.06 -9.55 13.93
C LYS A 167 -22.49 -10.66 12.97
N LEU A 168 -21.70 -10.94 11.94
CA LEU A 168 -22.07 -11.89 10.89
C LEU A 168 -21.70 -13.33 11.25
N GLN A 169 -20.55 -13.58 11.89
CA GLN A 169 -20.09 -14.94 12.23
C GLN A 169 -19.21 -14.98 13.51
N PRO A 170 -19.82 -14.91 14.71
CA PRO A 170 -19.07 -14.81 15.97
C PRO A 170 -18.23 -16.06 16.31
N GLN A 171 -18.57 -17.25 15.80
CA GLN A 171 -17.81 -18.48 16.07
C GLN A 171 -16.56 -18.64 15.18
N SER A 172 -16.62 -18.18 13.92
CA SER A 172 -15.47 -18.16 12.99
C SER A 172 -14.43 -17.10 13.38
N PHE A 173 -14.88 -16.02 14.03
CA PHE A 173 -14.03 -14.91 14.48
C PHE A 173 -12.94 -15.35 15.46
N LEU A 174 -13.21 -16.34 16.32
CA LEU A 174 -12.23 -16.87 17.27
C LEU A 174 -11.06 -17.58 16.58
N GLN A 175 -11.24 -18.12 15.36
CA GLN A 175 -10.15 -18.74 14.60
C GLN A 175 -9.21 -17.72 13.94
N ILE A 176 -9.74 -16.56 13.53
CA ILE A 176 -8.97 -15.45 12.91
C ILE A 176 -8.00 -14.80 13.92
N THR A 177 -8.30 -14.88 15.23
CA THR A 177 -7.46 -14.32 16.30
C THR A 177 -6.11 -15.02 16.51
N THR A 178 -5.81 -16.08 15.74
CA THR A 178 -4.55 -16.83 15.82
C THR A 178 -3.43 -16.26 14.95
N TYR A 179 -3.71 -15.25 14.11
CA TYR A 179 -2.68 -14.53 13.36
C TYR A 179 -2.04 -13.42 14.22
N PRO A 180 -0.70 -13.36 14.32
CA PRO A 180 0.01 -12.47 15.25
C PRO A 180 -0.24 -10.96 15.04
N PHE A 181 -0.78 -10.57 13.87
CA PHE A 181 -1.10 -9.16 13.56
C PHE A 181 -2.51 -8.72 14.01
N VAL A 182 -3.37 -9.65 14.44
CA VAL A 182 -4.74 -9.36 14.92
C VAL A 182 -4.75 -8.89 16.39
N THR A 183 -3.65 -9.10 17.11
CA THR A 183 -3.57 -8.88 18.57
C THR A 183 -3.64 -7.41 18.96
N VAL A 184 -3.18 -6.49 18.10
CA VAL A 184 -3.21 -5.04 18.39
C VAL A 184 -4.64 -4.48 18.34
N GLY A 185 -5.45 -4.91 17.36
CA GLY A 185 -6.87 -4.51 17.27
C GLY A 185 -7.73 -5.05 18.42
N LEU A 186 -7.48 -6.30 18.84
CA LEU A 186 -8.19 -6.94 19.96
C LEU A 186 -7.86 -6.30 21.33
N TYR A 187 -6.64 -5.78 21.51
CA TYR A 187 -6.22 -5.13 22.76
C TYR A 187 -7.03 -3.85 23.03
N ASN A 188 -7.29 -3.05 21.99
CA ASN A 188 -8.11 -1.84 22.10
C ASN A 188 -9.60 -2.16 22.27
N TRP A 189 -10.14 -3.18 21.59
CA TRP A 189 -11.54 -3.60 21.75
C TRP A 189 -11.88 -4.11 23.17
N ARG A 190 -10.98 -4.90 23.79
CA ARG A 190 -11.20 -5.36 25.18
C ARG A 190 -11.25 -4.21 26.19
N ARG A 191 -10.44 -3.16 25.99
CA ARG A 191 -10.51 -1.94 26.81
C ARG A 191 -11.84 -1.22 26.64
N ILE A 192 -12.30 -1.04 25.40
CA ILE A 192 -13.55 -0.31 25.10
C ILE A 192 -14.79 -1.08 25.60
N SER A 193 -14.83 -2.40 25.41
CA SER A 193 -15.94 -3.24 25.88
C SER A 193 -16.02 -3.34 27.41
N THR A 194 -14.90 -3.27 28.13
CA THR A 194 -14.92 -3.16 29.60
C THR A 194 -15.41 -1.81 30.14
N PHE A 195 -15.42 -0.75 29.32
CA PHE A 195 -16.01 0.55 29.70
C PHE A 195 -17.53 0.59 29.52
N GLN A 196 -18.11 -0.28 28.70
CA GLN A 196 -19.57 -0.33 28.47
C GLN A 196 -20.33 -1.27 29.41
N HIS A 197 -19.62 -1.97 30.31
CA HIS A 197 -20.20 -2.88 31.31
C HIS A 197 -19.66 -2.63 32.73
N LYS A 198 -19.75 -1.38 33.20
CA LYS A 198 -19.94 -1.14 34.64
C LYS A 198 -21.40 -0.73 34.86
N PRO A 199 -22.09 -1.35 35.84
CA PRO A 199 -23.50 -1.07 36.12
C PRO A 199 -23.72 0.38 36.56
#